data_AF-A0A972MNR4-F1
#
_entry.id   AF-A0A972MNR4-F1
#
_cell.length_a   1.000
_cell.length_b   1.000
_cell.length_c   1.000
_cell.angle_alpha   90.00
_cell.angle_beta   90.00
_cell.angle_gamma   90.00
#
_symmetry.space_group_name_H-M   'P 1'
#
loop_
_entity.id
_entity.type
_entity.pdbx_description
1 polymer ?
#
loop_
_entity_poly.entity_id
_entity_poly.type
_entity_poly.pdbx_seq_one_letter_code
_entity_poly.pdbx_strand_id
1 'polypeptide(L)' 'ALAQIKARGYHQKYMNRYNDIYLVGVEFDSKERNLVKCEWEKIKLRN' A
#
# COMPACT_ATOMS: atom_id res chain seq x y z
N ALA A 1 5.25 -5.41 -4.55
CA ALA A 1 5.24 -4.79 -3.19
C ALA A 1 3.86 -4.71 -2.49
N LEU A 2 2.80 -4.22 -3.16
CA LEU A 2 1.51 -3.89 -2.53
C LEU A 2 0.83 -5.05 -1.77
N ALA A 3 0.94 -6.28 -2.27
CA ALA A 3 0.38 -7.48 -1.64
C ALA A 3 0.91 -7.73 -0.21
N GLN A 4 2.21 -7.51 0.03
CA GLN A 4 2.79 -7.66 1.37
C GLN A 4 2.23 -6.62 2.35
N ILE A 5 2.02 -5.38 1.89
CA ILE A 5 1.47 -4.30 2.72
C ILE A 5 0.06 -4.66 3.18
N LYS A 6 -0.76 -5.23 2.27
CA LYS A 6 -2.10 -5.71 2.59
C LYS A 6 -2.08 -6.87 3.58
N ALA A 7 -1.23 -7.88 3.35
CA ALA A 7 -1.11 -9.06 4.22
C ALA A 7 -0.72 -8.70 5.66
N ARG A 8 0.09 -7.65 5.86
CA ARG A 8 0.50 -7.17 7.20
C ARG A 8 -0.59 -6.40 7.94
N GLY A 9 -1.66 -5.97 7.27
CA GLY A 9 -2.84 -5.38 7.93
C GLY A 9 -2.63 -4.02 8.60
N TYR A 10 -1.51 -3.31 8.38
CA TYR A 10 -1.22 -2.05 9.10
C TYR A 10 -2.29 -0.96 8.94
N HIS A 11 -2.96 -0.94 7.79
CA HIS A 11 -4.06 -0.03 7.48
C HIS A 11 -5.27 -0.19 8.40
N GLN A 12 -5.47 -1.38 8.99
CA GLN A 12 -6.59 -1.67 9.89
C GLN A 12 -6.63 -0.74 11.12
N LYS A 13 -5.45 -0.35 11.64
CA LYS A 13 -5.34 0.58 12.78
C LYS A 13 -5.91 1.97 12.50
N TYR A 14 -6.09 2.31 11.23
CA TYR A 14 -6.45 3.65 10.78
C TYR A 14 -7.87 3.70 10.18
N MET A 15 -8.52 2.55 10.00
CA MET A 15 -9.85 2.44 9.36
C MET A 15 -10.94 3.22 10.08
N ASN A 16 -10.85 3.36 11.40
CA ASN A 16 -11.84 4.09 12.21
C ASN A 16 -11.51 5.57 12.38
N ARG A 17 -10.33 6.02 11.94
CA ARG A 17 -9.84 7.39 12.13
C ARG A 17 -9.93 8.24 10.86
N TYR A 18 -9.83 7.62 9.69
CA TYR A 18 -9.82 8.33 8.41
C TYR A 18 -10.91 7.78 7.49
N ASN A 19 -11.35 8.62 6.55
CA ASN A 19 -12.37 8.23 5.56
C ASN A 19 -11.75 7.49 4.36
N ASP A 20 -10.49 7.78 4.06
CA ASP A 20 -9.76 7.21 2.93
C ASP A 20 -8.37 6.75 3.40
N ILE A 21 -7.95 5.57 2.95
CA ILE A 21 -6.57 5.09 3.09
C ILE A 21 -6.04 4.72 1.71
N TYR A 22 -4.84 5.20 1.40
CA TYR A 22 -4.11 4.84 0.19
C TYR A 22 -2.93 3.96 0.56
N LEU A 23 -2.86 2.77 -0.04
CA LEU A 23 -1.70 1.90 0.05
C LEU A 23 -0.84 2.14 -1.18
N VAL A 24 0.45 2.41 -0.98
CA VAL A 24 1.42 2.59 -2.05
C VAL A 24 2.52 1.55 -1.89
N GLY A 25 2.70 0.71 -2.89
CA GLY A 25 3.76 -0.28 -2.97
C GLY A 25 4.76 0.13 -4.04
N VAL A 26 6.01 0.33 -3.63
CA VAL A 26 7.12 0.62 -4.55
C VAL A 26 8.09 -0.56 -4.52
N GLU A 27 8.54 -0.98 -5.68
CA GLU A 27 9.49 -2.07 -5.88
C GLU A 27 10.71 -1.55 -6.65
N PHE A 28 11.88 -1.77 -6.06
CA PHE A 28 13.16 -1.41 -6.64
C PHE A 28 13.91 -2.67 -7.03
N ASP A 29 14.61 -2.63 -8.16
CA ASP A 29 15.56 -3.67 -8.50
C ASP A 29 16.75 -3.57 -7.54
N SER A 30 17.10 -4.69 -6.91
CA SER A 30 18.21 -4.72 -5.94
C SER A 30 19.59 -4.62 -6.59
N LYS A 31 19.70 -4.88 -7.89
CA LYS A 31 20.95 -4.82 -8.67
C LYS A 31 21.10 -3.47 -9.37
N GLU A 32 20.08 -3.07 -10.12
CA GLU A 32 20.09 -1.86 -10.96
C GLU A 32 19.73 -0.59 -10.15
N ARG A 33 19.21 -0.75 -8.92
CA ARG A 33 18.72 0.33 -8.02
C ARG A 33 17.72 1.26 -8.71
N ASN A 34 17.02 0.77 -9.71
CA ASN A 34 15.99 1.48 -10.46
C ASN A 34 14.58 1.11 -9.97
N LEU A 35 13.60 1.95 -10.28
CA LEU A 35 12.20 1.71 -9.95
C LEU A 35 11.59 0.73 -10.95
N VAL A 36 11.24 -0.46 -10.48
CA VAL A 36 10.70 -1.54 -11.32
C VAL A 36 9.18 -1.49 -11.34
N LYS A 37 8.57 -1.15 -10.21
CA LYS A 37 7.11 -1.16 -10.08
C LYS A 37 6.65 -0.13 -9.06
N CYS A 38 5.61 0.62 -9.42
CA CYS A 38 4.86 1.46 -8.51
C CYS A 38 3.38 1.14 -8.66
N GLU A 39 2.76 0.73 -7.57
CA GLU A 39 1.34 0.39 -7.53
C GLU A 39 0.69 1.06 -6.34
N TRP A 40 -0.55 1.46 -6.49
CA TRP A 40 -1.32 2.02 -5.40
C TRP A 40 -2.77 1.55 -5.44
N GLU A 41 -3.41 1.55 -4.29
CA GLU A 41 -4.81 1.18 -4.14
C GLU A 41 -5.47 2.03 -3.05
N LYS A 42 -6.67 2.51 -3.35
CA LYS A 42 -7.53 3.18 -2.37
C LYS A 42 -8.38 2.15 -1.64
N ILE A 43 -8.29 2.11 -0.33
CA ILE A 43 -9.22 1.37 0.52
C ILE A 43 -10.41 2.29 0.83
N LYS A 44 -11.58 1.95 0.27
CA LYS A 44 -12.85 2.54 0.69
C LYS A 44 -13.21 2.01 2.07
N LEU A 45 -13.38 2.92 3.03
CA LEU A 45 -13.69 2.57 4.41
C LEU A 45 -15.17 2.69 4.76
N ARG A 46 -15.98 3.26 3.86
CA ARG A 46 -17.43 3.41 4.02
C ARG A 46 -18.12 3.11 2.68
N ASN A 47 -19.25 2.41 2.77
CA ASN A 47 -20.17 2.13 1.67
C ASN A 47 -21.19 3.26 1.52
#